data_AF-A0A315CQG7-F1
#
_entry.id   AF-A0A315CQG7-F1
#
_cell.length_a   1.000
_cell.length_b   1.000
_cell.length_c   1.000
_cell.angle_alpha   90.00
_cell.angle_beta   90.00
_cell.angle_gamma   90.00
#
_symmetry.space_group_name_H-M   'P 1'
#
loop_
_entity.id
_entity.type
_entity.pdbx_description
1 polymer ?
#
loop_
_entity_poly.entity_id
_entity_poly.type
_entity_poly.pdbx_seq_one_letter_code
_entity_poly.pdbx_strand_id
1 'polypeptide(L)'
;MHPSISRISTMTWLLTLASTLLIAGCGGGKDPILGSSNGSTLAPSVSATAPLASNPVVSGVAINTQVTATFNKAMNPVTLTTSTFTLACPLGTAVPGTVAYDINSRVATFSPTNNLPLSTRCVATITTDAQDTNGTPLSSAFAWSFDTGSSTDGLAPTVISQTPAQDAVAAVNTLMTATFSEDMAPATINATSFTLKTTVGDTPVVGSVSYAVGARTATFTPTAPAPLPSNTAFTATISTVATDLAGNPLTVDKVWTFTTADVIDTTAPTVTLTNPVDAGIAVCLNKTVNTTFSEPMDPLTLTTTTLTLAPSASLNLPVVAVITYDAGTQVASINPSANLSPSTAYTATVLSGSGGVKDLASNALVANKVWQFTTGTSECQTPVVLASSSNFAILGSAAINNIPTSLITGDVGLTPDTGASITGFSTPATCPEVVGHVYAVDGTGPACALINPTLLSNAKTDVLSAYTNAIGAGRGTPTPITTNLAGLTFYPGLYESLTSIDLSAGSHLTLDAQGDTNAVFVIRSATSITTLSTSQIVLSGGAKASNVFWTAGSAITLGTSSVMKGTMLAGTAITLQTGANLEGRALNQGAAAEAISCDACTITVPSP
;
A
#
# COMPACT_ATOMS: atom_id res chain seq x y z
N MET A 1 88.22 -10.90 21.44
CA MET A 1 88.56 -9.64 22.13
C MET A 1 87.84 -8.51 21.43
N HIS A 2 87.01 -7.77 22.16
CA HIS A 2 86.57 -6.40 21.86
C HIS A 2 87.78 -5.45 21.65
N PRO A 3 87.66 -4.17 21.19
CA PRO A 3 86.45 -3.35 20.90
C PRO A 3 86.60 -2.34 19.70
N SER A 4 85.61 -1.42 19.62
CA SER A 4 85.75 0.04 19.33
C SER A 4 85.75 0.53 17.88
N ILE A 5 84.60 1.04 17.37
CA ILE A 5 84.17 2.47 17.31
C ILE A 5 85.09 3.39 16.48
N SER A 6 84.59 3.92 15.35
CA SER A 6 84.58 5.37 15.06
C SER A 6 83.74 5.72 13.82
N ARG A 7 83.21 6.94 13.85
CA ARG A 7 82.12 7.58 13.10
C ARG A 7 82.56 8.27 11.79
N ILE A 8 81.58 8.37 10.87
CA ILE A 8 81.23 9.48 9.96
C ILE A 8 82.22 9.86 8.84
N SER A 9 81.79 9.73 7.57
CA SER A 9 81.59 10.90 6.68
C SER A 9 80.92 10.48 5.36
N THR A 10 80.03 11.37 4.92
CA THR A 10 79.09 11.36 3.80
C THR A 10 79.71 11.27 2.41
N MET A 11 79.21 10.38 1.53
CA MET A 11 79.21 10.64 0.08
C MET A 11 78.15 9.80 -0.67
N THR A 12 77.10 10.51 -1.07
CA THR A 12 76.17 10.32 -2.21
C THR A 12 76.43 9.16 -3.17
N TRP A 13 75.48 8.21 -3.25
CA TRP A 13 75.13 7.49 -4.48
C TRP A 13 73.61 7.28 -4.55
N LEU A 14 73.04 7.64 -5.72
CA LEU A 14 71.65 7.49 -6.10
C LEU A 14 71.21 6.01 -6.11
N LEU A 15 70.03 5.73 -5.55
CA LEU A 15 69.09 4.76 -6.13
C LEU A 15 67.66 5.09 -5.65
N THR A 16 66.81 5.33 -6.63
CA THR A 16 65.42 5.73 -6.59
C THR A 16 64.51 4.67 -5.96
N LEU A 17 63.77 5.02 -4.91
CA LEU A 17 62.58 4.28 -4.46
C LEU A 17 61.37 5.21 -4.59
N ALA A 18 60.56 4.99 -5.61
CA ALA A 18 59.29 5.66 -5.81
C ALA A 18 58.25 5.03 -4.88
N SER A 19 57.89 5.74 -3.80
CA SER A 19 56.66 5.47 -3.04
C SER A 19 55.54 6.33 -3.61
N THR A 20 54.69 5.72 -4.44
CA THR A 20 53.43 6.29 -4.90
C THR A 20 52.43 6.32 -3.75
N LEU A 21 52.01 7.52 -3.39
CA LEU A 21 50.86 7.79 -2.53
C LEU A 21 49.59 7.48 -3.34
N LEU A 22 48.95 6.33 -3.11
CA LEU A 22 47.66 5.99 -3.70
C LEU A 22 46.55 6.61 -2.86
N ILE A 23 45.82 7.53 -3.50
CA ILE A 23 44.52 8.05 -3.08
C ILE A 23 43.57 6.85 -2.98
N ALA A 24 43.06 6.57 -1.78
CA ALA A 24 41.96 5.65 -1.59
C ALA A 24 40.70 6.26 -2.23
N GLY A 25 40.44 5.87 -3.48
CA GLY A 25 39.15 6.11 -4.13
C GLY A 25 38.05 5.36 -3.38
N CYS A 26 36.98 6.06 -3.04
CA CYS A 26 35.73 5.48 -2.59
C CYS A 26 35.25 4.49 -3.67
N GLY A 27 35.37 3.19 -3.38
CA GLY A 27 34.87 2.13 -4.22
C GLY A 27 33.35 2.09 -4.15
N GLY A 28 32.68 2.50 -5.24
CA GLY A 28 31.30 2.14 -5.50
C GLY A 28 31.16 0.62 -5.46
N GLY A 29 30.28 0.13 -4.57
CA GLY A 29 29.93 -1.28 -4.49
C GLY A 29 29.42 -1.76 -5.84
N LYS A 30 30.07 -2.78 -6.39
CA LYS A 30 29.66 -3.44 -7.63
C LYS A 30 28.47 -4.35 -7.32
N ASP A 31 27.42 -4.18 -8.11
CA ASP A 31 26.15 -4.88 -7.99
C ASP A 31 26.24 -6.32 -8.54
N PRO A 32 25.91 -7.37 -7.76
CA PRO A 32 25.82 -8.75 -8.24
C PRO A 32 24.64 -9.05 -9.17
N ILE A 33 23.64 -8.16 -9.26
CA ILE A 33 22.39 -8.37 -10.03
C ILE A 33 22.61 -8.11 -11.53
N LEU A 34 23.51 -7.18 -11.86
CA LEU A 34 23.86 -6.89 -13.24
C LEU A 34 25.21 -7.54 -13.53
N GLY A 35 25.16 -8.66 -14.27
CA GLY A 35 26.35 -9.24 -14.87
C GLY A 35 27.19 -8.17 -15.58
N SER A 36 28.48 -8.44 -15.72
CA SER A 36 29.47 -7.57 -16.34
C SER A 36 28.92 -6.78 -17.54
N SER A 37 29.39 -5.54 -17.70
CA SER A 37 29.11 -4.63 -18.83
C SER A 37 29.64 -5.16 -20.18
N ASN A 38 29.20 -6.34 -20.58
CA ASN A 38 29.35 -6.92 -21.91
C ASN A 38 27.98 -6.86 -22.59
N GLY A 39 27.57 -5.68 -23.05
CA GLY A 39 26.61 -5.48 -24.14
C GLY A 39 25.30 -6.30 -24.19
N SER A 40 24.87 -6.94 -23.10
CA SER A 40 23.63 -7.71 -23.08
C SER A 40 22.48 -6.73 -22.94
N THR A 41 21.74 -6.55 -24.03
CA THR A 41 20.51 -5.77 -24.04
C THR A 41 19.48 -6.50 -23.18
N LEU A 42 19.16 -5.94 -22.00
CA LEU A 42 18.12 -6.46 -21.12
C LEU A 42 16.84 -6.71 -21.92
N ALA A 43 16.19 -7.86 -21.80
CA ALA A 43 14.97 -8.13 -22.56
C ALA A 43 13.85 -7.11 -22.22
N PRO A 44 12.93 -6.83 -23.15
CA PRO A 44 11.71 -6.10 -22.82
C PRO A 44 10.86 -6.86 -21.79
N SER A 45 10.24 -6.14 -20.88
CA SER A 45 9.32 -6.64 -19.86
C SER A 45 8.13 -5.69 -19.69
N VAL A 46 6.99 -6.23 -19.29
CA VAL A 46 5.83 -5.43 -18.88
C VAL A 46 6.12 -4.83 -17.49
N SER A 47 5.98 -3.51 -17.36
CA SER A 47 6.21 -2.76 -16.13
C SER A 47 4.93 -2.27 -15.48
N ALA A 48 3.86 -2.03 -16.21
CA ALA A 48 2.56 -1.65 -15.66
C ALA A 48 1.42 -2.11 -16.58
N THR A 49 0.22 -2.26 -16.03
CA THR A 49 -0.97 -2.69 -16.78
C THR A 49 -2.20 -1.95 -16.26
N ALA A 50 -3.17 -1.71 -17.12
CA ALA A 50 -4.54 -1.39 -16.73
C ALA A 50 -5.49 -2.34 -17.49
N PRO A 51 -6.40 -3.08 -16.83
CA PRO A 51 -6.52 -3.21 -15.38
C PRO A 51 -5.24 -3.77 -14.73
N LEU A 52 -5.00 -3.41 -13.47
CA LEU A 52 -3.79 -3.75 -12.73
C LEU A 52 -3.61 -5.27 -12.62
N ALA A 53 -2.46 -5.77 -13.07
CA ALA A 53 -2.02 -7.13 -12.81
C ALA A 53 -1.65 -7.29 -11.32
N SER A 54 -2.55 -7.87 -10.53
CA SER A 54 -2.37 -8.09 -9.10
C SER A 54 -2.79 -9.48 -8.69
N ASN A 55 -2.34 -9.91 -7.51
CA ASN A 55 -2.86 -11.09 -6.82
C ASN A 55 -3.33 -10.72 -5.40
N PRO A 56 -4.64 -10.81 -5.08
CA PRO A 56 -5.74 -11.25 -5.95
C PRO A 56 -5.97 -10.31 -7.14
N VAL A 57 -6.65 -10.81 -8.17
CA VAL A 57 -6.96 -10.01 -9.37
C VAL A 57 -7.92 -8.88 -9.05
N VAL A 58 -7.82 -7.79 -9.80
CA VAL A 58 -8.79 -6.69 -9.74
C VAL A 58 -10.16 -7.16 -10.23
N SER A 59 -11.22 -6.70 -9.55
CA SER A 59 -12.61 -7.04 -9.85
C SER A 59 -13.44 -5.78 -10.08
N GLY A 60 -14.60 -5.93 -10.72
CA GLY A 60 -15.50 -4.81 -10.99
C GLY A 60 -15.03 -3.91 -12.14
N VAL A 61 -14.16 -4.40 -13.02
CA VAL A 61 -13.64 -3.64 -14.16
C VAL A 61 -14.78 -3.31 -15.14
N ALA A 62 -14.92 -2.04 -15.51
CA ALA A 62 -15.97 -1.61 -16.42
C ALA A 62 -15.90 -2.31 -17.79
N ILE A 63 -17.06 -2.64 -18.35
CA ILE A 63 -17.12 -3.46 -19.57
C ILE A 63 -16.71 -2.73 -20.86
N ASN A 64 -16.73 -1.40 -20.89
CA ASN A 64 -16.28 -0.59 -22.03
C ASN A 64 -14.81 -0.16 -21.92
N THR A 65 -14.04 -0.71 -20.98
CA THR A 65 -12.64 -0.33 -20.79
C THR A 65 -11.72 -0.89 -21.88
N GLN A 66 -10.69 -0.12 -22.21
CA GLN A 66 -9.51 -0.59 -22.95
C GLN A 66 -8.51 -1.26 -22.01
N VAL A 67 -7.65 -2.13 -22.55
CA VAL A 67 -6.65 -2.87 -21.79
C VAL A 67 -5.25 -2.44 -22.21
N THR A 68 -4.35 -2.15 -21.28
CA THR A 68 -3.02 -1.60 -21.56
C THR A 68 -1.88 -2.40 -20.94
N ALA A 69 -0.72 -2.34 -21.60
CA ALA A 69 0.55 -2.86 -21.11
C ALA A 69 1.67 -1.81 -21.36
N THR A 70 2.32 -1.37 -20.29
CA THR A 70 3.48 -0.46 -20.32
C THR A 70 4.76 -1.29 -20.30
N PHE A 71 5.74 -0.97 -21.13
CA PHE A 71 7.01 -1.69 -21.21
C PHE A 71 8.16 -0.93 -20.53
N ASN A 72 9.13 -1.68 -20.00
CA ASN A 72 10.36 -1.09 -19.40
C ASN A 72 11.21 -0.31 -20.43
N LYS A 73 11.01 -0.55 -21.73
CA LYS A 73 11.73 0.09 -22.84
C LYS A 73 10.86 0.26 -24.08
N ALA A 74 11.39 0.98 -25.06
CA ALA A 74 10.73 1.15 -26.36
C ALA A 74 10.58 -0.20 -27.09
N MET A 75 9.38 -0.46 -27.60
CA MET A 75 9.02 -1.65 -28.36
C MET A 75 8.98 -1.34 -29.86
N ASN A 76 9.13 -2.37 -30.69
CA ASN A 76 8.90 -2.28 -32.12
C ASN A 76 7.38 -2.28 -32.40
N PRO A 77 6.79 -1.16 -32.88
CA PRO A 77 5.35 -1.06 -33.09
C PRO A 77 4.80 -2.11 -34.08
N VAL A 78 5.62 -2.56 -35.03
CA VAL A 78 5.22 -3.56 -36.04
C VAL A 78 4.96 -4.93 -35.42
N THR A 79 5.59 -5.23 -34.28
CA THR A 79 5.42 -6.50 -33.56
C THR A 79 4.29 -6.46 -32.54
N LEU A 80 3.67 -5.29 -32.30
CA LEU A 80 2.55 -5.13 -31.37
C LEU A 80 1.24 -5.13 -32.16
N THR A 81 0.64 -6.31 -32.28
CA THR A 81 -0.57 -6.55 -33.07
C THR A 81 -1.56 -7.38 -32.25
N THR A 82 -2.73 -7.66 -32.80
CA THR A 82 -3.73 -8.54 -32.17
C THR A 82 -3.29 -10.00 -32.05
N SER A 83 -2.16 -10.40 -32.65
CA SER A 83 -1.57 -11.73 -32.42
C SER A 83 -0.59 -11.76 -31.26
N THR A 84 -0.02 -10.60 -30.88
CA THR A 84 0.97 -10.50 -29.80
C THR A 84 0.45 -9.84 -28.55
N PHE A 85 -0.61 -9.03 -28.64
CA PHE A 85 -1.42 -8.57 -27.51
C PHE A 85 -2.85 -9.10 -27.70
N THR A 86 -3.18 -10.15 -26.95
CA THR A 86 -4.47 -10.83 -27.03
C THR A 86 -5.29 -10.60 -25.77
N LEU A 87 -6.62 -10.69 -25.90
CA LEU A 87 -7.58 -10.64 -24.81
C LEU A 87 -8.59 -11.78 -24.98
N ALA A 88 -8.88 -12.52 -23.91
CA ALA A 88 -9.88 -13.59 -23.90
C ALA A 88 -10.86 -13.44 -22.72
N CYS A 89 -12.17 -13.47 -23.00
CA CYS A 89 -13.24 -13.33 -22.03
C CYS A 89 -14.47 -14.19 -22.46
N PRO A 90 -14.83 -15.28 -21.74
CA PRO A 90 -14.05 -15.93 -20.67
C PRO A 90 -12.76 -16.57 -21.22
N LEU A 91 -11.96 -17.16 -20.35
CA LEU A 91 -10.71 -17.84 -20.73
C LEU A 91 -10.91 -18.77 -21.96
N GLY A 92 -10.09 -18.57 -22.99
CA GLY A 92 -10.14 -19.32 -24.25
C GLY A 92 -11.06 -18.75 -25.33
N THR A 93 -11.91 -17.76 -25.01
CA THR A 93 -12.77 -17.08 -26.00
C THR A 93 -12.17 -15.74 -26.36
N ALA A 94 -11.57 -15.63 -27.56
CA ALA A 94 -10.90 -14.41 -28.00
C ALA A 94 -11.89 -13.23 -28.13
N VAL A 95 -11.49 -12.08 -27.61
CA VAL A 95 -12.19 -10.81 -27.79
C VAL A 95 -11.63 -10.13 -29.03
N PRO A 96 -12.45 -9.75 -30.03
CA PRO A 96 -11.98 -8.96 -31.17
C PRO A 96 -11.68 -7.52 -30.74
N GLY A 97 -10.64 -6.94 -31.34
CA GLY A 97 -10.19 -5.58 -31.03
C GLY A 97 -9.06 -5.12 -31.94
N THR A 98 -8.49 -3.97 -31.61
CA THR A 98 -7.31 -3.39 -32.27
C THR A 98 -6.19 -3.16 -31.26
N VAL A 99 -4.94 -3.12 -31.73
CA VAL A 99 -3.77 -2.80 -30.90
C VAL A 99 -3.09 -1.54 -31.43
N ALA A 100 -2.82 -0.59 -30.54
CA ALA A 100 -2.03 0.60 -30.82
C ALA A 100 -0.87 0.71 -29.82
N TYR A 101 0.24 1.35 -30.22
CA TYR A 101 1.40 1.58 -29.36
C TYR A 101 1.81 3.04 -29.35
N ASP A 102 1.87 3.64 -28.16
CA ASP A 102 2.42 4.97 -27.94
C ASP A 102 3.88 4.87 -27.48
N ILE A 103 4.80 5.41 -28.28
CA ILE A 103 6.25 5.24 -28.06
C ILE A 103 6.78 6.10 -26.91
N ASN A 104 6.20 7.28 -26.68
CA ASN A 104 6.65 8.20 -25.62
C ASN A 104 6.26 7.66 -24.23
N SER A 105 5.08 7.07 -24.13
CA SER A 105 4.56 6.44 -22.92
C SER A 105 5.04 4.99 -22.77
N ARG A 106 5.53 4.38 -23.86
CA ARG A 106 5.85 2.96 -23.96
C ARG A 106 4.66 2.06 -23.65
N VAL A 107 3.46 2.46 -24.07
CA VAL A 107 2.20 1.76 -23.74
C VAL A 107 1.57 1.16 -24.99
N ALA A 108 1.35 -0.15 -24.97
CA ALA A 108 0.44 -0.81 -25.91
C ALA A 108 -0.98 -0.79 -25.34
N THR A 109 -1.97 -0.50 -26.17
CA THR A 109 -3.39 -0.47 -25.83
C THR A 109 -4.15 -1.41 -26.74
N PHE A 110 -4.86 -2.37 -26.15
CA PHE A 110 -5.85 -3.21 -26.80
C PHE A 110 -7.23 -2.58 -26.62
N SER A 111 -7.89 -2.25 -27.72
CA SER A 111 -9.23 -1.65 -27.75
C SER A 111 -10.24 -2.68 -28.24
N PRO A 112 -11.08 -3.25 -27.36
CA PRO A 112 -12.14 -4.18 -27.75
C PRO A 112 -13.11 -3.53 -28.76
N THR A 113 -13.57 -4.29 -29.75
CA THR A 113 -14.57 -3.78 -30.73
C THR A 113 -15.95 -3.60 -30.11
N ASN A 114 -16.28 -4.40 -29.09
CA ASN A 114 -17.53 -4.35 -28.35
C ASN A 114 -17.23 -4.37 -26.85
N ASN A 115 -18.21 -3.99 -26.02
CA ASN A 115 -18.12 -4.14 -24.58
C ASN A 115 -17.78 -5.59 -24.19
N LEU A 116 -16.91 -5.72 -23.19
CA LEU A 116 -16.53 -6.99 -22.59
C LEU A 116 -17.75 -7.68 -21.93
N PRO A 117 -17.75 -9.01 -21.83
CA PRO A 117 -18.80 -9.74 -21.14
C PRO A 117 -18.91 -9.33 -19.66
N LEU A 118 -20.13 -9.36 -19.09
CA LEU A 118 -20.39 -9.01 -17.69
C LEU A 118 -19.87 -10.09 -16.73
N SER A 119 -19.40 -9.69 -15.55
CA SER A 119 -19.04 -10.61 -14.43
C SER A 119 -18.16 -11.79 -14.88
N THR A 120 -17.21 -11.52 -15.76
CA THR A 120 -16.43 -12.53 -16.47
C THR A 120 -14.94 -12.34 -16.21
N ARG A 121 -14.26 -13.46 -15.92
CA ARG A 121 -12.80 -13.51 -15.87
C ARG A 121 -12.22 -13.33 -17.27
N CYS A 122 -11.52 -12.22 -17.47
CA CYS A 122 -10.77 -11.91 -18.65
C CYS A 122 -9.28 -12.20 -18.44
N VAL A 123 -8.58 -12.63 -19.50
CA VAL A 123 -7.12 -12.80 -19.51
C VAL A 123 -6.54 -12.06 -20.69
N ALA A 124 -5.66 -11.11 -20.39
CA ALA A 124 -4.85 -10.41 -21.38
C ALA A 124 -3.46 -11.04 -21.44
N THR A 125 -2.86 -11.11 -22.64
CA THR A 125 -1.53 -11.72 -22.82
C THR A 125 -0.70 -10.91 -23.80
N ILE A 126 0.53 -10.56 -23.39
CA ILE A 126 1.61 -10.19 -24.30
C ILE A 126 2.46 -11.42 -24.58
N THR A 127 2.54 -11.85 -25.85
CA THR A 127 3.31 -13.04 -26.23
C THR A 127 4.80 -12.74 -26.37
N THR A 128 5.62 -13.79 -26.51
CA THR A 128 7.07 -13.67 -26.77
C THR A 128 7.41 -13.13 -28.16
N ASP A 129 6.44 -13.03 -29.07
CA ASP A 129 6.68 -12.52 -30.43
C ASP A 129 6.77 -10.99 -30.48
N ALA A 130 6.28 -10.29 -29.43
CA ALA A 130 6.50 -8.87 -29.26
C ALA A 130 7.99 -8.59 -28.96
N GLN A 131 8.58 -7.66 -29.71
CA GLN A 131 10.02 -7.37 -29.68
C GLN A 131 10.30 -5.90 -29.42
N ASP A 132 11.47 -5.64 -28.84
CA ASP A 132 12.00 -4.29 -28.75
C ASP A 132 12.47 -3.76 -30.11
N THR A 133 12.86 -2.48 -30.18
CA THR A 133 13.35 -1.84 -31.41
C THR A 133 14.62 -2.48 -31.99
N ASN A 134 15.31 -3.33 -31.22
CA ASN A 134 16.49 -4.07 -31.64
C ASN A 134 16.19 -5.53 -32.03
N GLY A 135 14.91 -5.94 -32.00
CA GLY A 135 14.49 -7.31 -32.32
C GLY A 135 14.62 -8.30 -31.15
N THR A 136 14.84 -7.82 -29.93
CA THR A 136 14.89 -8.69 -28.73
C THR A 136 13.47 -8.99 -28.26
N PRO A 137 13.03 -10.27 -28.19
CA PRO A 137 11.70 -10.63 -27.72
C PRO A 137 11.55 -10.53 -26.20
N LEU A 138 10.32 -10.54 -25.69
CA LEU A 138 10.08 -10.81 -24.27
C LEU A 138 10.68 -12.18 -23.88
N SER A 139 11.30 -12.27 -22.70
CA SER A 139 11.87 -13.53 -22.21
C SER A 139 10.81 -14.60 -21.90
N SER A 140 9.60 -14.15 -21.58
CA SER A 140 8.43 -14.99 -21.35
C SER A 140 7.17 -14.21 -21.72
N ALA A 141 6.10 -14.91 -22.10
CA ALA A 141 4.81 -14.27 -22.26
C ALA A 141 4.35 -13.70 -20.91
N PHE A 142 3.76 -12.51 -20.94
CA PHE A 142 3.18 -11.87 -19.76
C PHE A 142 1.66 -11.95 -19.85
N ALA A 143 1.04 -12.73 -18.97
CA ALA A 143 -0.40 -12.86 -18.87
C ALA A 143 -0.89 -12.30 -17.54
N TRP A 144 -1.99 -11.56 -17.59
CA TRP A 144 -2.67 -11.07 -16.39
C TRP A 144 -4.17 -11.16 -16.54
N SER A 145 -4.85 -11.17 -15.40
CA SER A 145 -6.28 -11.43 -15.29
C SER A 145 -6.99 -10.31 -14.56
N PHE A 146 -8.26 -10.11 -14.91
CA PHE A 146 -9.17 -9.22 -14.21
C PHE A 146 -10.60 -9.74 -14.35
N ASP A 147 -11.47 -9.37 -13.42
CA ASP A 147 -12.89 -9.69 -13.44
C ASP A 147 -13.70 -8.45 -13.86
N THR A 148 -14.46 -8.57 -14.95
CA THR A 148 -15.37 -7.50 -15.36
C THR A 148 -16.53 -7.34 -14.39
N GLY A 149 -17.04 -6.12 -14.27
CA GLY A 149 -18.21 -5.77 -13.47
C GLY A 149 -19.52 -5.99 -14.22
N SER A 150 -20.55 -5.27 -13.77
CA SER A 150 -21.91 -5.31 -14.32
C SER A 150 -22.32 -4.04 -15.08
N SER A 151 -21.43 -3.05 -15.19
CA SER A 151 -21.74 -1.75 -15.78
C SER A 151 -20.65 -1.24 -16.71
N THR A 152 -21.04 -0.31 -17.58
CA THR A 152 -20.12 0.58 -18.27
C THR A 152 -19.64 1.68 -17.32
N ASP A 153 -18.47 2.22 -17.60
CA ASP A 153 -17.99 3.46 -17.03
C ASP A 153 -18.46 4.64 -17.89
N GLY A 154 -19.09 5.62 -17.24
CA GLY A 154 -19.51 6.88 -17.83
C GLY A 154 -19.09 8.08 -17.00
N LEU A 155 -18.20 7.90 -16.03
CA LEU A 155 -17.66 8.98 -15.23
C LEU A 155 -16.56 9.67 -16.04
N ALA A 156 -16.56 11.00 -16.00
CA ALA A 156 -15.50 11.75 -16.66
C ALA A 156 -14.26 11.77 -15.75
N PRO A 157 -13.04 11.62 -16.32
CA PRO A 157 -11.82 11.76 -15.54
C PRO A 157 -11.67 13.19 -15.00
N THR A 158 -10.92 13.31 -13.91
CA THR A 158 -10.53 14.61 -13.31
C THR A 158 -9.05 14.62 -12.97
N VAL A 159 -8.43 15.80 -12.97
CA VAL A 159 -7.04 15.96 -12.48
C VAL A 159 -7.07 16.20 -10.97
N ILE A 160 -6.56 15.24 -10.21
CA ILE A 160 -6.57 15.23 -8.74
C ILE A 160 -5.35 15.92 -8.12
N SER A 161 -4.23 15.97 -8.85
CA SER A 161 -3.03 16.72 -8.46
C SER A 161 -2.23 17.14 -9.69
N GLN A 162 -1.42 18.19 -9.54
CA GLN A 162 -0.50 18.64 -10.59
C GLN A 162 0.78 19.20 -9.99
N THR A 163 1.88 19.06 -10.73
CA THR A 163 3.19 19.65 -10.44
C THR A 163 3.66 20.44 -11.66
N PRO A 164 4.17 21.68 -11.49
CA PRO A 164 4.08 22.50 -10.30
C PRO A 164 2.63 22.73 -9.86
N ALA A 165 2.43 22.94 -8.55
CA ALA A 165 1.12 23.27 -8.02
C ALA A 165 0.63 24.63 -8.55
N GLN A 166 -0.66 24.91 -8.41
CA GLN A 166 -1.25 26.19 -8.82
C GLN A 166 -0.52 27.36 -8.14
N ASP A 167 -0.05 28.31 -8.96
CA ASP A 167 0.70 29.51 -8.58
C ASP A 167 2.03 29.23 -7.85
N ALA A 168 2.56 28.01 -7.96
CA ALA A 168 3.84 27.67 -7.38
C ALA A 168 5.01 28.34 -8.09
N VAL A 169 6.13 28.45 -7.38
CA VAL A 169 7.44 28.79 -7.94
C VAL A 169 8.26 27.51 -8.06
N ALA A 170 8.63 27.12 -9.29
CA ALA A 170 9.35 25.88 -9.57
C ALA A 170 10.76 26.13 -10.11
N ALA A 171 11.66 25.16 -9.97
CA ALA A 171 12.96 25.23 -10.61
C ALA A 171 12.82 25.15 -12.14
N VAL A 172 13.80 25.70 -12.86
CA VAL A 172 13.72 25.81 -14.34
C VAL A 172 13.74 24.46 -15.07
N ASN A 173 14.21 23.40 -14.41
CA ASN A 173 14.28 22.03 -14.94
C ASN A 173 13.19 21.09 -14.40
N THR A 174 12.24 21.58 -13.60
CA THR A 174 11.12 20.77 -13.11
C THR A 174 10.20 20.37 -14.26
N LEU A 175 9.95 19.08 -14.43
CA LEU A 175 8.95 18.53 -15.34
C LEU A 175 7.53 18.83 -14.85
N MET A 176 6.59 18.99 -15.78
CA MET A 176 5.19 19.24 -15.43
C MET A 176 4.44 17.92 -15.41
N THR A 177 3.70 17.65 -14.34
CA THR A 177 2.88 16.45 -14.20
C THR A 177 1.43 16.75 -13.84
N ALA A 178 0.53 15.85 -14.23
CA ALA A 178 -0.86 15.85 -13.81
C ALA A 178 -1.31 14.41 -13.53
N THR A 179 -1.80 14.16 -12.32
CA THR A 179 -2.35 12.87 -11.90
C THR A 179 -3.87 12.88 -12.03
N PHE A 180 -4.44 11.83 -12.60
CA PHE A 180 -5.87 11.70 -12.88
C PHE A 180 -6.59 10.81 -11.85
N SER A 181 -7.90 10.99 -11.73
CA SER A 181 -8.77 10.17 -10.87
C SER A 181 -8.83 8.69 -11.29
N GLU A 182 -8.53 8.42 -12.55
CA GLU A 182 -8.63 7.12 -13.20
C GLU A 182 -7.62 6.98 -14.34
N ASP A 183 -7.56 5.80 -14.94
CA ASP A 183 -6.61 5.52 -16.02
C ASP A 183 -7.03 6.18 -17.34
N MET A 184 -6.15 7.01 -17.89
CA MET A 184 -6.32 7.70 -19.17
C MET A 184 -5.95 6.84 -20.37
N ALA A 185 -6.63 7.05 -21.51
CA ALA A 185 -6.23 6.46 -22.79
C ALA A 185 -4.95 7.14 -23.29
N PRO A 186 -3.79 6.45 -23.33
CA PRO A 186 -2.50 7.10 -23.56
C PRO A 186 -2.41 7.86 -24.89
N ALA A 187 -3.05 7.34 -25.94
CA ALA A 187 -3.07 7.99 -27.25
C ALA A 187 -3.74 9.39 -27.25
N THR A 188 -4.62 9.64 -26.28
CA THR A 188 -5.34 10.93 -26.15
C THR A 188 -4.61 11.93 -25.26
N ILE A 189 -3.61 11.50 -24.51
CA ILE A 189 -2.73 12.34 -23.67
C ILE A 189 -1.40 12.53 -24.39
N ASN A 190 -1.30 13.58 -25.18
CA ASN A 190 -0.15 13.85 -26.04
C ASN A 190 0.11 15.36 -26.14
N ALA A 191 1.09 15.79 -26.94
CA ALA A 191 1.50 17.19 -27.05
C ALA A 191 0.42 18.14 -27.65
N THR A 192 -0.70 17.60 -28.15
CA THR A 192 -1.86 18.40 -28.59
C THR A 192 -2.90 18.59 -27.49
N SER A 193 -2.99 17.65 -26.54
CA SER A 193 -3.95 17.72 -25.43
C SER A 193 -3.32 18.28 -24.16
N PHE A 194 -2.05 17.98 -23.88
CA PHE A 194 -1.29 18.58 -22.78
C PHE A 194 -0.26 19.57 -23.35
N THR A 195 -0.53 20.87 -23.17
CA THR A 195 0.27 21.97 -23.71
C THR A 195 0.81 22.88 -22.62
N LEU A 196 1.89 23.59 -22.95
CA LEU A 196 2.51 24.60 -22.09
C LEU A 196 2.81 25.85 -22.92
N LYS A 197 2.50 27.03 -22.37
CA LYS A 197 2.80 28.33 -22.98
C LYS A 197 3.19 29.35 -21.93
N THR A 198 3.89 30.41 -22.32
CA THR A 198 4.06 31.57 -21.45
C THR A 198 2.72 32.22 -21.17
N THR A 199 2.45 32.58 -19.91
CA THR A 199 1.18 33.24 -19.53
C THR A 199 1.06 34.62 -20.18
N VAL A 200 2.19 35.31 -20.35
CA VAL A 200 2.25 36.57 -21.10
C VAL A 200 2.70 36.27 -22.53
N GLY A 201 1.94 36.76 -23.50
CA GLY A 201 2.26 36.65 -24.92
C GLY A 201 1.98 35.28 -25.56
N ASP A 202 1.43 34.32 -24.81
CA ASP A 202 0.98 33.01 -25.30
C ASP A 202 2.02 32.24 -26.15
N THR A 203 3.32 32.40 -25.83
CA THR A 203 4.38 31.74 -26.60
C THR A 203 4.43 30.25 -26.24
N PRO A 204 4.21 29.32 -27.19
CA PRO A 204 4.23 27.89 -26.89
C PRO A 204 5.61 27.40 -26.48
N VAL A 205 5.66 26.49 -25.52
CA VAL A 205 6.85 25.68 -25.22
C VAL A 205 6.73 24.36 -25.99
N VAL A 206 7.76 24.01 -26.75
CA VAL A 206 7.81 22.72 -27.42
C VAL A 206 8.24 21.66 -26.41
N GLY A 207 7.50 20.55 -26.37
CA GLY A 207 7.80 19.44 -25.47
C GLY A 207 7.18 18.13 -25.96
N SER A 208 7.60 17.03 -25.32
CA SER A 208 6.96 15.73 -25.46
C SER A 208 6.02 15.47 -24.29
N VAL A 209 5.04 14.59 -24.52
CA VAL A 209 4.10 14.16 -23.48
C VAL A 209 4.14 12.65 -23.40
N SER A 210 4.13 12.14 -22.18
CA SER A 210 4.02 10.72 -21.87
C SER A 210 2.98 10.50 -20.78
N TYR A 211 2.38 9.32 -20.75
CA TYR A 211 1.44 8.91 -19.72
C TYR A 211 1.90 7.61 -19.04
N ALA A 212 2.05 7.63 -17.72
CA ALA A 212 2.41 6.47 -16.92
C ALA A 212 1.16 5.83 -16.30
N VAL A 213 0.72 4.70 -16.86
CA VAL A 213 -0.51 3.97 -16.46
C VAL A 213 -0.52 3.66 -14.96
N GLY A 214 0.48 2.95 -14.44
CA GLY A 214 0.55 2.58 -13.02
C GLY A 214 0.66 3.76 -12.04
N ALA A 215 0.86 4.98 -12.54
CA ALA A 215 0.91 6.21 -11.76
C ALA A 215 -0.26 7.16 -12.04
N ARG A 216 -1.13 6.82 -12.99
CA ARG A 216 -2.18 7.69 -13.53
C ARG A 216 -1.71 9.10 -13.86
N THR A 217 -0.47 9.24 -14.31
CA THR A 217 0.21 10.54 -14.38
C THR A 217 0.69 10.83 -15.79
N ALA A 218 0.26 11.98 -16.33
CA ALA A 218 0.83 12.56 -17.53
C ALA A 218 2.03 13.44 -17.17
N THR A 219 3.08 13.40 -17.98
CA THR A 219 4.27 14.24 -17.85
C THR A 219 4.50 15.00 -19.15
N PHE A 220 4.64 16.32 -19.06
CA PHE A 220 5.11 17.18 -20.15
C PHE A 220 6.59 17.48 -19.93
N THR A 221 7.42 17.14 -20.91
CA THR A 221 8.86 17.34 -20.90
C THR A 221 9.25 18.41 -21.91
N PRO A 222 9.65 19.61 -21.47
CA PRO A 222 10.13 20.66 -22.36
C PRO A 222 11.35 20.19 -23.16
N THR A 223 11.36 20.48 -24.46
CA THR A 223 12.49 20.23 -25.37
C THR A 223 13.02 21.52 -25.98
N ALA A 224 12.18 22.56 -26.11
CA ALA A 224 12.62 23.89 -26.49
C ALA A 224 11.65 24.97 -25.97
N PRO A 225 12.10 25.90 -25.11
CA PRO A 225 13.39 25.90 -24.39
C PRO A 225 13.50 24.79 -23.32
N ALA A 226 14.70 24.29 -23.09
CA ALA A 226 15.02 23.35 -22.01
C ALA A 226 16.43 23.67 -21.45
N PRO A 227 16.58 24.08 -20.17
CA PRO A 227 15.53 24.31 -19.18
C PRO A 227 14.60 25.48 -19.57
N LEU A 228 13.48 25.61 -18.85
CA LEU A 228 12.56 26.73 -19.05
C LEU A 228 13.24 28.08 -18.70
N PRO A 229 12.90 29.20 -19.36
CA PRO A 229 13.34 30.53 -18.99
C PRO A 229 13.06 30.83 -17.52
N SER A 230 14.00 31.45 -16.81
CA SER A 230 13.80 31.84 -15.40
C SER A 230 12.85 33.04 -15.26
N ASN A 231 12.26 33.20 -14.08
CA ASN A 231 11.34 34.28 -13.72
C ASN A 231 10.19 34.46 -14.74
N THR A 232 9.74 33.36 -15.34
CA THR A 232 8.74 33.37 -16.41
C THR A 232 7.49 32.63 -15.94
N ALA A 233 6.33 33.28 -16.09
CA ALA A 233 5.04 32.67 -15.81
C ALA A 233 4.59 31.79 -16.98
N PHE A 234 4.16 30.58 -16.67
CA PHE A 234 3.64 29.61 -17.63
C PHE A 234 2.21 29.20 -17.29
N THR A 235 1.46 28.91 -18.33
CA THR A 235 0.13 28.31 -18.27
C THR A 235 0.20 26.93 -18.91
N ALA A 236 -0.11 25.90 -18.12
CA ALA A 236 -0.28 24.54 -18.58
C ALA A 236 -1.77 24.27 -18.82
N THR A 237 -2.07 23.46 -19.83
CA THR A 237 -3.45 23.11 -20.19
C THR A 237 -3.54 21.66 -20.60
N ILE A 238 -4.48 20.92 -20.01
CA ILE A 238 -4.92 19.61 -20.47
C ILE A 238 -6.35 19.75 -20.98
N SER A 239 -6.55 19.55 -22.28
CA SER A 239 -7.84 19.84 -22.92
C SER A 239 -8.83 18.68 -22.86
N THR A 240 -10.11 18.97 -23.11
CA THR A 240 -11.20 17.97 -23.12
C THR A 240 -11.10 16.89 -24.20
N VAL A 241 -10.09 16.93 -25.07
CA VAL A 241 -9.85 15.82 -26.03
C VAL A 241 -9.19 14.61 -25.38
N ALA A 242 -8.61 14.81 -24.19
CA ALA A 242 -8.10 13.76 -23.32
C ALA A 242 -9.26 12.90 -22.79
N THR A 243 -9.20 11.58 -23.00
CA THR A 243 -10.22 10.63 -22.51
C THR A 243 -9.65 9.57 -21.59
N ASP A 244 -10.49 9.02 -20.73
CA ASP A 244 -10.18 7.79 -19.98
C ASP A 244 -10.10 6.56 -20.90
N LEU A 245 -9.80 5.39 -20.32
CA LEU A 245 -9.80 4.10 -21.05
C LEU A 245 -11.21 3.66 -21.50
N ALA A 246 -12.27 4.20 -20.93
CA ALA A 246 -13.67 3.94 -21.28
C ALA A 246 -14.21 4.88 -22.38
N GLY A 247 -13.43 5.89 -22.77
CA GLY A 247 -13.74 6.88 -23.80
C GLY A 247 -14.42 8.16 -23.29
N ASN A 248 -14.51 8.39 -21.97
CA ASN A 248 -15.10 9.62 -21.45
C ASN A 248 -14.07 10.75 -21.43
N PRO A 249 -14.38 11.94 -21.99
CA PRO A 249 -13.47 13.08 -21.98
C PRO A 249 -13.45 13.78 -20.62
N LEU A 250 -12.40 14.56 -20.35
CA LEU A 250 -12.46 15.59 -19.31
C LEU A 250 -13.70 16.48 -19.55
N THR A 251 -14.43 16.82 -18.48
CA THR A 251 -15.61 17.68 -18.60
C THR A 251 -15.26 19.13 -18.97
N VAL A 252 -14.08 19.58 -18.56
CA VAL A 252 -13.54 20.92 -18.81
C VAL A 252 -12.03 20.85 -18.94
N ASP A 253 -11.44 21.75 -19.72
CA ASP A 253 -9.98 21.91 -19.78
C ASP A 253 -9.44 22.13 -18.37
N LYS A 254 -8.43 21.35 -17.98
CA LYS A 254 -7.66 21.62 -16.78
C LYS A 254 -6.60 22.65 -17.12
N VAL A 255 -6.70 23.83 -16.52
CA VAL A 255 -5.74 24.93 -16.69
C VAL A 255 -5.12 25.28 -15.35
N TRP A 256 -3.80 25.45 -15.30
CA TRP A 256 -3.11 25.97 -14.13
C TRP A 256 -1.91 26.83 -14.53
N THR A 257 -1.48 27.68 -13.58
CA THR A 257 -0.34 28.58 -13.75
C THR A 257 0.77 28.28 -12.75
N PHE A 258 2.01 28.56 -13.13
CA PHE A 258 3.17 28.54 -12.25
C PHE A 258 4.22 29.53 -12.76
N THR A 259 5.21 29.86 -11.94
CA THR A 259 6.36 30.69 -12.34
C THR A 259 7.65 29.92 -12.12
N THR A 260 8.63 30.09 -13.00
CA THR A 260 9.98 29.55 -12.81
C THR A 260 10.82 30.47 -11.92
N ALA A 261 11.60 29.90 -11.01
CA ALA A 261 12.65 30.62 -10.29
C ALA A 261 13.93 30.73 -11.14
N ASP A 262 14.94 31.45 -10.63
CA ASP A 262 16.29 31.48 -11.19
C ASP A 262 17.20 30.43 -10.53
N VAL A 263 16.67 29.22 -10.33
CA VAL A 263 17.39 28.08 -9.75
C VAL A 263 17.12 26.82 -10.56
N ILE A 264 18.15 25.98 -10.68
CA ILE A 264 18.01 24.59 -11.10
C ILE A 264 17.87 23.72 -9.84
N ASP A 265 17.05 22.69 -9.93
CA ASP A 265 16.98 21.68 -8.89
C ASP A 265 18.04 20.60 -9.17
N THR A 266 18.96 20.46 -8.22
CA THR A 266 20.06 19.49 -8.25
C THR A 266 19.98 18.50 -7.08
N THR A 267 18.88 18.52 -6.32
CA THR A 267 18.71 17.66 -5.15
C THR A 267 18.34 16.27 -5.63
N ALA A 268 19.12 15.26 -5.26
CA ALA A 268 18.79 13.90 -5.65
C ALA A 268 17.73 13.30 -4.71
N PRO A 269 16.82 12.47 -5.22
CA PRO A 269 15.84 11.78 -4.40
C PRO A 269 16.52 10.79 -3.46
N THR A 270 15.92 10.58 -2.30
CA THR A 270 16.33 9.57 -1.32
C THR A 270 15.16 8.64 -0.99
N VAL A 271 15.45 7.43 -0.52
CA VAL A 271 14.43 6.51 0.01
C VAL A 271 14.26 6.75 1.49
N THR A 272 13.05 7.15 1.89
CA THR A 272 12.70 7.49 3.28
C THR A 272 12.11 6.30 4.04
N LEU A 273 11.40 5.39 3.36
CA LEU A 273 10.79 4.22 3.95
C LEU A 273 10.74 3.04 2.96
N THR A 274 10.85 1.82 3.49
CA THR A 274 10.57 0.58 2.75
C THR A 274 9.58 -0.28 3.53
N ASN A 275 8.65 -0.93 2.84
CA ASN A 275 7.70 -1.89 3.42
C ASN A 275 7.57 -3.09 2.47
N PRO A 276 7.98 -4.32 2.84
CA PRO A 276 8.50 -4.71 4.15
C PRO A 276 9.73 -3.93 4.57
N VAL A 277 9.88 -3.72 5.88
CA VAL A 277 11.12 -3.16 6.43
C VAL A 277 12.28 -4.11 6.18
N ASP A 278 13.49 -3.56 6.20
CA ASP A 278 14.69 -4.37 6.08
C ASP A 278 14.79 -5.40 7.21
N ALA A 279 15.22 -6.61 6.86
CA ALA A 279 15.21 -7.81 7.69
C ALA A 279 13.83 -8.22 8.25
N GLY A 280 12.71 -7.74 7.66
CA GLY A 280 11.37 -8.17 8.03
C GLY A 280 11.20 -9.69 7.87
N ILE A 281 10.48 -10.32 8.79
CA ILE A 281 10.22 -11.77 8.79
C ILE A 281 8.73 -12.08 8.90
N ALA A 282 8.33 -13.27 8.46
CA ALA A 282 6.92 -13.68 8.40
C ALA A 282 6.07 -12.75 7.52
N VAL A 283 6.67 -12.14 6.50
CA VAL A 283 5.96 -11.30 5.53
C VAL A 283 4.96 -12.15 4.75
N CYS A 284 3.73 -11.68 4.63
CA CYS A 284 2.69 -12.42 3.91
C CYS A 284 2.97 -12.62 2.42
N LEU A 285 2.39 -13.68 1.83
CA LEU A 285 2.75 -14.16 0.49
C LEU A 285 2.31 -13.23 -0.65
N ASN A 286 1.18 -12.54 -0.52
CA ASN A 286 0.65 -11.58 -1.50
C ASN A 286 1.07 -10.13 -1.18
N LYS A 287 2.15 -9.93 -0.43
CA LYS A 287 2.60 -8.60 -0.01
C LYS A 287 3.08 -7.77 -1.19
N THR A 288 2.51 -6.58 -1.35
CA THR A 288 3.08 -5.50 -2.18
C THR A 288 4.31 -4.91 -1.49
N VAL A 289 5.39 -4.75 -2.25
CA VAL A 289 6.66 -4.20 -1.76
C VAL A 289 6.76 -2.72 -2.12
N ASN A 290 6.74 -1.86 -1.11
CA ASN A 290 6.67 -0.41 -1.22
C ASN A 290 8.00 0.27 -0.90
N THR A 291 8.24 1.39 -1.59
CA THR A 291 9.33 2.34 -1.33
C THR A 291 8.75 3.76 -1.31
N THR A 292 9.01 4.52 -0.25
CA THR A 292 8.67 5.95 -0.18
C THR A 292 9.90 6.78 -0.51
N PHE A 293 9.75 7.77 -1.39
CA PHE A 293 10.80 8.70 -1.76
C PHE A 293 10.71 10.01 -0.96
N SER A 294 11.77 10.82 -0.98
CA SER A 294 11.80 12.15 -0.34
C SER A 294 11.13 13.25 -1.15
N GLU A 295 10.82 12.99 -2.42
CA GLU A 295 10.31 13.97 -3.36
C GLU A 295 9.55 13.28 -4.52
N PRO A 296 8.82 14.06 -5.35
CA PRO A 296 8.13 13.52 -6.53
C PRO A 296 9.10 12.92 -7.55
N MET A 297 8.81 11.67 -7.94
CA MET A 297 9.61 10.90 -8.89
C MET A 297 9.06 11.05 -10.31
N ASP A 298 9.92 10.98 -11.33
CA ASP A 298 9.48 10.77 -12.71
C ASP A 298 8.97 9.32 -12.86
N PRO A 299 7.66 9.11 -13.05
CA PRO A 299 7.09 7.76 -13.11
C PRO A 299 7.62 6.94 -14.28
N LEU A 300 8.12 7.56 -15.35
CA LEU A 300 8.73 6.84 -16.48
C LEU A 300 10.05 6.15 -16.10
N THR A 301 10.69 6.57 -15.01
CA THR A 301 11.91 5.93 -14.51
C THR A 301 11.63 4.81 -13.52
N LEU A 302 10.37 4.63 -13.11
CA LEU A 302 9.93 3.59 -12.18
C LEU A 302 9.42 2.37 -12.96
N THR A 303 10.29 1.40 -13.19
CA THR A 303 10.01 0.21 -14.01
C THR A 303 10.44 -1.06 -13.28
N THR A 304 10.11 -2.22 -13.82
CA THR A 304 10.56 -3.52 -13.28
C THR A 304 12.07 -3.74 -13.37
N THR A 305 12.82 -2.81 -13.95
CA THR A 305 14.28 -2.87 -14.04
C THR A 305 14.99 -1.89 -13.11
N THR A 306 14.28 -0.86 -12.64
CA THR A 306 14.79 0.11 -11.66
C THR A 306 14.25 -0.15 -10.26
N LEU A 307 13.11 -0.82 -10.16
CA LEU A 307 12.52 -1.36 -8.93
C LEU A 307 12.44 -2.88 -9.08
N THR A 308 13.42 -3.60 -8.56
CA THR A 308 13.52 -5.05 -8.71
C THR A 308 13.18 -5.77 -7.41
N LEU A 309 12.61 -6.97 -7.55
CA LEU A 309 12.36 -7.91 -6.47
C LEU A 309 12.76 -9.29 -6.97
N ALA A 310 13.61 -10.01 -6.23
CA ALA A 310 14.03 -11.36 -6.59
C ALA A 310 14.27 -12.21 -5.34
N PRO A 311 14.13 -13.55 -5.41
CA PRO A 311 14.59 -14.40 -4.32
C PRO A 311 16.08 -14.15 -4.07
N SER A 312 16.48 -13.99 -2.80
CA SER A 312 17.86 -13.63 -2.44
C SER A 312 18.89 -14.67 -2.88
N ALA A 313 18.45 -15.93 -3.04
CA ALA A 313 19.27 -17.02 -3.55
C ALA A 313 19.46 -17.00 -5.09
N SER A 314 18.67 -16.23 -5.83
CA SER A 314 18.66 -16.21 -7.29
C SER A 314 18.27 -14.81 -7.82
N LEU A 315 19.13 -13.83 -7.60
CA LEU A 315 18.87 -12.43 -7.95
C LEU A 315 18.69 -12.16 -9.45
N ASN A 316 19.13 -13.08 -10.30
CA ASN A 316 18.97 -13.03 -11.76
C ASN A 316 17.58 -13.50 -12.24
N LEU A 317 16.71 -13.95 -11.34
CA LEU A 317 15.35 -14.39 -11.63
C LEU A 317 14.37 -13.47 -10.88
N PRO A 318 14.07 -12.28 -11.43
CA PRO A 318 13.15 -11.36 -10.79
C PRO A 318 11.74 -11.94 -10.70
N VAL A 319 11.04 -11.59 -9.64
CA VAL A 319 9.61 -11.84 -9.48
C VAL A 319 8.86 -11.11 -10.58
N VAL A 320 7.93 -11.81 -11.23
CA VAL A 320 7.02 -11.18 -12.19
C VAL A 320 6.09 -10.26 -11.42
N ALA A 321 6.16 -8.96 -11.73
CA ALA A 321 5.46 -7.91 -11.02
C ALA A 321 5.16 -6.73 -11.94
N VAL A 322 4.26 -5.85 -11.49
CA VAL A 322 4.03 -4.54 -12.10
C VAL A 322 4.26 -3.44 -11.07
N ILE A 323 4.61 -2.26 -11.55
CA ILE A 323 4.92 -1.07 -10.77
C ILE A 323 3.73 -0.13 -10.77
N THR A 324 3.39 0.38 -9.59
CA THR A 324 2.50 1.54 -9.42
C THR A 324 3.23 2.64 -8.66
N TYR A 325 2.78 3.89 -8.83
CA TYR A 325 3.34 5.03 -8.11
C TYR A 325 2.24 6.02 -7.71
N ASP A 326 2.14 6.32 -6.42
CA ASP A 326 1.28 7.38 -5.90
C ASP A 326 2.12 8.66 -5.74
N ALA A 327 1.89 9.64 -6.61
CA ALA A 327 2.60 10.92 -6.57
C ALA A 327 2.26 11.77 -5.34
N GLY A 328 1.08 11.60 -4.74
CA GLY A 328 0.64 12.34 -3.55
C GLY A 328 1.34 11.85 -2.28
N THR A 329 1.56 10.54 -2.17
CA THR A 329 2.29 9.93 -1.04
C THR A 329 3.76 9.62 -1.34
N GLN A 330 4.20 9.83 -2.59
CA GLN A 330 5.54 9.53 -3.10
C GLN A 330 5.94 8.05 -2.92
N VAL A 331 4.96 7.15 -2.99
CA VAL A 331 5.15 5.71 -2.79
C VAL A 331 5.16 4.99 -4.13
N ALA A 332 6.27 4.31 -4.45
CA ALA A 332 6.31 3.32 -5.51
C ALA A 332 6.08 1.92 -4.95
N SER A 333 5.35 1.10 -5.69
CA SER A 333 4.93 -0.23 -5.26
C SER A 333 5.29 -1.26 -6.33
N ILE A 334 6.02 -2.30 -5.94
CA ILE A 334 6.19 -3.53 -6.71
C ILE A 334 5.04 -4.46 -6.32
N ASN A 335 4.17 -4.77 -7.28
CA ASN A 335 3.00 -5.62 -7.09
C ASN A 335 3.27 -6.98 -7.76
N PRO A 336 3.65 -8.03 -6.99
CA PRO A 336 3.80 -9.37 -7.54
C PRO A 336 2.52 -9.85 -8.22
N SER A 337 2.63 -10.42 -9.42
CA SER A 337 1.47 -10.95 -10.16
C SER A 337 0.96 -12.29 -9.62
N ALA A 338 1.71 -12.88 -8.69
CA ALA A 338 1.38 -14.12 -7.99
C ALA A 338 1.94 -14.06 -6.57
N ASN A 339 1.47 -14.95 -5.69
CA ASN A 339 2.04 -15.11 -4.36
C ASN A 339 3.54 -15.38 -4.44
N LEU A 340 4.29 -14.69 -3.59
CA LEU A 340 5.68 -15.00 -3.29
C LEU A 340 5.76 -16.40 -2.67
N SER A 341 6.90 -17.07 -2.86
CA SER A 341 7.15 -18.40 -2.30
C SER A 341 7.19 -18.33 -0.77
N PRO A 342 6.65 -19.33 -0.06
CA PRO A 342 6.69 -19.35 1.40
C PRO A 342 8.11 -19.55 1.94
N SER A 343 8.38 -19.05 3.15
CA SER A 343 9.66 -19.21 3.86
C SER A 343 10.90 -18.85 3.03
N THR A 344 10.77 -17.86 2.14
CA THR A 344 11.78 -17.50 1.15
C THR A 344 12.30 -16.09 1.44
N ALA A 345 13.62 -15.94 1.46
CA ALA A 345 14.26 -14.63 1.52
C ALA A 345 14.18 -13.95 0.14
N TYR A 346 13.75 -12.70 0.13
CA TYR A 346 13.68 -11.83 -1.05
C TYR A 346 14.55 -10.60 -0.84
N THR A 347 15.17 -10.16 -1.93
CA THR A 347 15.93 -8.90 -2.01
C THR A 347 15.19 -7.96 -2.94
N ALA A 348 14.94 -6.75 -2.46
CA ALA A 348 14.42 -5.66 -3.28
C ALA A 348 15.49 -4.59 -3.48
N THR A 349 15.51 -4.00 -4.68
CA THR A 349 16.50 -2.99 -5.07
C THR A 349 15.84 -1.82 -5.78
N VAL A 350 16.17 -0.60 -5.35
CA VAL A 350 15.97 0.63 -6.12
C VAL A 350 17.29 1.03 -6.75
N LEU A 351 17.32 1.05 -8.08
CA LEU A 351 18.52 1.31 -8.87
C LEU A 351 18.84 2.81 -8.92
N SER A 352 20.11 3.12 -8.72
CA SER A 352 20.69 4.47 -8.78
C SER A 352 21.35 4.77 -10.13
N GLY A 353 21.87 6.00 -10.27
CA GLY A 353 22.66 6.40 -11.43
C GLY A 353 21.85 6.68 -12.69
N SER A 354 22.53 6.80 -13.83
CA SER A 354 21.93 7.36 -15.06
C SER A 354 20.79 6.51 -15.66
N GLY A 355 20.79 5.20 -15.43
CA GLY A 355 19.74 4.26 -15.80
C GLY A 355 18.80 3.87 -14.64
N GLY A 356 18.95 4.51 -13.48
CA GLY A 356 18.14 4.28 -12.28
C GLY A 356 16.91 5.18 -12.21
N VAL A 357 16.30 5.23 -11.03
CA VAL A 357 15.15 6.10 -10.75
C VAL A 357 15.59 7.56 -10.67
N LYS A 358 14.72 8.48 -11.10
CA LYS A 358 14.97 9.92 -11.10
C LYS A 358 13.77 10.71 -10.61
N ASP A 359 14.03 11.88 -10.05
CA ASP A 359 13.01 12.88 -9.74
C ASP A 359 12.49 13.60 -10.99
N LEU A 360 11.55 14.54 -10.80
CA LEU A 360 11.04 15.42 -11.85
C LEU A 360 12.04 16.49 -12.32
N ALA A 361 13.22 16.60 -11.72
CA ALA A 361 14.30 17.48 -12.14
C ALA A 361 15.41 16.72 -12.90
N SER A 362 15.21 15.42 -13.14
CA SER A 362 16.17 14.47 -13.72
C SER A 362 17.40 14.14 -12.85
N ASN A 363 17.37 14.44 -11.56
CA ASN A 363 18.40 13.98 -10.64
C ASN A 363 18.18 12.49 -10.33
N ALA A 364 19.25 11.71 -10.46
CA ALA A 364 19.20 10.28 -10.15
C ALA A 364 19.39 10.04 -8.65
N LEU A 365 18.76 8.99 -8.13
CA LEU A 365 19.11 8.43 -6.83
C LEU A 365 20.63 8.23 -6.74
N VAL A 366 21.24 8.63 -5.62
CA VAL A 366 22.72 8.69 -5.48
C VAL A 366 23.36 7.30 -5.39
N ALA A 367 22.71 6.37 -4.68
CA ALA A 367 23.20 5.02 -4.46
C ALA A 367 22.04 4.03 -4.41
N ASN A 368 22.29 2.78 -4.82
CA ASN A 368 21.26 1.75 -4.80
C ASN A 368 20.70 1.59 -3.38
N LYS A 369 19.38 1.59 -3.25
CA LYS A 369 18.72 1.15 -2.01
C LYS A 369 18.46 -0.34 -2.14
N VAL A 370 19.06 -1.15 -1.28
CA VAL A 370 18.86 -2.60 -1.24
C VAL A 370 18.37 -2.97 0.16
N TRP A 371 17.37 -3.84 0.24
CA TRP A 371 16.89 -4.39 1.50
C TRP A 371 16.37 -5.81 1.31
N GLN A 372 16.25 -6.55 2.41
CA GLN A 372 15.81 -7.94 2.39
C GLN A 372 14.64 -8.17 3.33
N PHE A 373 13.81 -9.16 3.01
CA PHE A 373 12.78 -9.67 3.90
C PHE A 373 12.54 -11.16 3.66
N THR A 374 11.95 -11.85 4.62
CA THR A 374 11.62 -13.28 4.52
C THR A 374 10.12 -13.48 4.64
N THR A 375 9.55 -14.16 3.65
CA THR A 375 8.13 -14.50 3.66
C THR A 375 7.80 -15.52 4.73
N GLY A 376 6.59 -15.45 5.28
CA GLY A 376 5.99 -16.50 6.11
C GLY A 376 5.35 -17.58 5.23
N THR A 377 4.22 -18.09 5.70
CA THR A 377 3.47 -19.18 5.02
C THR A 377 2.04 -18.79 4.67
N SER A 378 1.59 -17.58 5.03
CA SER A 378 0.19 -17.17 4.94
C SER A 378 0.04 -15.87 4.15
N GLU A 379 -1.13 -15.67 3.55
CA GLU A 379 -1.49 -14.41 2.89
C GLU A 379 -1.81 -13.31 3.89
N CYS A 380 -1.72 -12.05 3.43
CA CYS A 380 -1.97 -10.88 4.25
C CYS A 380 -3.44 -10.87 4.68
N GLN A 381 -3.69 -10.59 5.96
CA GLN A 381 -5.05 -10.50 6.46
C GLN A 381 -5.71 -9.20 6.01
N THR A 382 -6.97 -9.29 5.60
CA THR A 382 -7.83 -8.11 5.40
C THR A 382 -8.46 -7.71 6.73
N PRO A 383 -8.69 -6.40 7.00
CA PRO A 383 -9.38 -5.95 8.20
C PRO A 383 -10.75 -6.62 8.35
N VAL A 384 -11.19 -6.87 9.58
CA VAL A 384 -12.57 -7.31 9.84
C VAL A 384 -13.48 -6.09 9.72
N VAL A 385 -14.45 -6.13 8.82
CA VAL A 385 -15.37 -5.01 8.58
C VAL A 385 -16.41 -4.94 9.70
N LEU A 386 -16.41 -3.82 10.44
CA LEU A 386 -17.33 -3.58 11.57
C LEU A 386 -18.61 -2.83 11.17
N ALA A 387 -18.62 -2.16 10.00
CA ALA A 387 -19.75 -1.38 9.49
C ALA A 387 -20.38 -0.48 10.57
N SER A 388 -21.70 -0.55 10.81
CA SER A 388 -22.39 0.33 11.76
C SER A 388 -22.02 0.09 13.22
N SER A 389 -21.39 -1.04 13.56
CA SER A 389 -20.87 -1.31 14.91
C SER A 389 -19.56 -0.58 15.22
N SER A 390 -18.91 0.04 14.22
CA SER A 390 -17.60 0.69 14.37
C SER A 390 -17.57 1.88 15.36
N ASN A 391 -18.70 2.52 15.63
CA ASN A 391 -18.78 3.64 16.58
C ASN A 391 -18.98 3.21 18.04
N PHE A 392 -19.28 1.94 18.29
CA PHE A 392 -19.57 1.45 19.63
C PHE A 392 -18.29 1.05 20.37
N ALA A 393 -18.09 1.63 21.55
CA ALA A 393 -17.15 1.15 22.56
C ALA A 393 -17.65 -0.15 23.20
N ILE A 394 -18.96 -0.22 23.48
CA ILE A 394 -19.63 -1.39 24.05
C ILE A 394 -20.90 -1.67 23.26
N LEU A 395 -21.06 -2.89 22.76
CA LEU A 395 -22.33 -3.35 22.19
C LEU A 395 -22.70 -4.73 22.77
N GLY A 396 -23.49 -4.72 23.83
CA GLY A 396 -23.94 -5.89 24.58
C GLY A 396 -25.22 -6.51 24.02
N SER A 397 -25.58 -7.71 24.49
CA SER A 397 -26.85 -8.36 24.13
C SER A 397 -27.82 -8.62 25.27
N ALA A 398 -27.34 -9.13 26.42
CA ALA A 398 -28.17 -9.41 27.58
C ALA A 398 -28.07 -8.32 28.65
N ALA A 399 -26.86 -7.89 29.01
CA ALA A 399 -26.70 -6.82 29.98
C ALA A 399 -25.41 -6.06 29.77
N ILE A 400 -25.39 -4.82 30.26
CA ILE A 400 -24.18 -4.02 30.43
C ILE A 400 -24.13 -3.58 31.89
N ASN A 401 -23.11 -4.01 32.60
CA ASN A 401 -22.92 -3.70 34.01
C ASN A 401 -21.69 -2.82 34.18
N ASN A 402 -21.91 -1.55 34.50
CA ASN A 402 -20.82 -0.64 34.87
C ASN A 402 -20.70 -0.56 36.39
N ILE A 403 -19.48 -0.61 36.91
CA ILE A 403 -19.18 -0.27 38.30
C ILE A 403 -18.34 1.01 38.24
N PRO A 404 -18.89 2.18 38.60
CA PRO A 404 -18.18 3.45 38.50
C PRO A 404 -16.89 3.48 39.34
N THR A 405 -15.89 4.29 39.01
CA THR A 405 -15.88 5.37 37.99
C THR A 405 -15.14 4.96 36.71
N SER A 406 -15.85 4.44 35.73
CA SER A 406 -15.30 4.09 34.42
C SER A 406 -15.17 5.31 33.49
N LEU A 407 -14.36 5.17 32.44
CA LEU A 407 -14.26 6.14 31.34
C LEU A 407 -14.39 5.41 30.00
N ILE A 408 -15.49 5.67 29.29
CA ILE A 408 -15.84 5.02 28.03
C ILE A 408 -15.94 6.10 26.95
N THR A 409 -15.02 6.09 26.00
CA THR A 409 -15.03 6.99 24.83
C THR A 409 -15.51 6.21 23.61
N GLY A 410 -16.69 6.56 23.10
CA GLY A 410 -17.45 5.85 22.09
C GLY A 410 -18.86 5.47 22.56
N ASP A 411 -19.70 5.01 21.64
CA ASP A 411 -21.10 4.72 21.96
C ASP A 411 -21.27 3.43 22.77
N VAL A 412 -22.30 3.38 23.60
CA VAL A 412 -22.71 2.21 24.39
C VAL A 412 -24.09 1.77 23.93
N GLY A 413 -24.29 0.49 23.64
CA GLY A 413 -25.58 -0.01 23.16
C GLY A 413 -25.91 -1.39 23.67
N LEU A 414 -27.20 -1.65 23.95
CA LEU A 414 -27.70 -2.97 24.32
C LEU A 414 -28.88 -3.37 23.44
N THR A 415 -28.81 -4.56 22.85
CA THR A 415 -29.91 -5.15 22.06
C THR A 415 -29.71 -6.67 21.92
N PRO A 416 -30.77 -7.50 21.99
CA PRO A 416 -32.18 -7.13 21.99
C PRO A 416 -32.79 -6.91 23.37
N ASP A 417 -32.05 -7.12 24.46
CA ASP A 417 -32.61 -6.94 25.80
C ASP A 417 -32.95 -5.48 26.11
N THR A 418 -33.86 -5.29 27.06
CA THR A 418 -34.43 -4.00 27.46
C THR A 418 -33.37 -3.05 28.03
N GLY A 419 -33.64 -1.75 27.94
CA GLY A 419 -32.73 -0.74 28.50
C GLY A 419 -32.46 -0.93 30.00
N ALA A 420 -33.38 -1.53 30.75
CA ALA A 420 -33.23 -1.81 32.18
C ALA A 420 -32.00 -2.66 32.52
N SER A 421 -31.52 -3.46 31.57
CA SER A 421 -30.31 -4.28 31.69
C SER A 421 -29.02 -3.48 31.44
N ILE A 422 -29.10 -2.17 31.17
CA ILE A 422 -27.97 -1.24 31.18
C ILE A 422 -27.88 -0.60 32.57
N THR A 423 -26.95 -1.08 33.40
CA THR A 423 -26.84 -0.69 34.81
C THR A 423 -25.52 0.03 35.11
N GLY A 424 -25.52 0.85 36.16
CA GLY A 424 -24.30 1.51 36.65
C GLY A 424 -23.89 2.81 35.95
N PHE A 425 -24.75 3.37 35.10
CA PHE A 425 -24.53 4.68 34.43
C PHE A 425 -25.43 5.80 34.98
N SER A 426 -26.16 5.55 36.07
CA SER A 426 -27.35 6.33 36.44
C SER A 426 -27.09 7.55 37.34
N THR A 427 -25.86 7.79 37.81
CA THR A 427 -25.58 8.87 38.77
C THR A 427 -24.28 9.62 38.47
N PRO A 428 -24.34 10.91 38.04
CA PRO A 428 -25.53 11.70 37.66
C PRO A 428 -26.23 11.18 36.38
N ALA A 429 -27.50 11.57 36.22
CA ALA A 429 -28.41 11.15 35.12
C ALA A 429 -27.90 11.45 33.69
N THR A 430 -26.78 12.13 33.56
CA THR A 430 -26.12 12.46 32.29
C THR A 430 -25.13 11.39 31.83
N CYS A 431 -24.95 10.29 32.58
CA CYS A 431 -24.00 9.21 32.28
C CYS A 431 -22.57 9.73 32.02
N PRO A 432 -21.96 10.45 32.97
CA PRO A 432 -20.68 11.12 32.75
C PRO A 432 -19.50 10.18 32.47
N GLU A 433 -19.65 8.88 32.74
CA GLU A 433 -18.66 7.88 32.35
C GLU A 433 -18.56 7.70 30.83
N VAL A 434 -19.54 8.16 30.05
CA VAL A 434 -19.61 7.96 28.60
C VAL A 434 -19.35 9.27 27.86
N VAL A 435 -18.24 9.32 27.14
CA VAL A 435 -17.95 10.33 26.10
C VAL A 435 -18.45 9.76 24.77
N GLY A 436 -19.76 9.89 24.55
CA GLY A 436 -20.52 9.27 23.46
C GLY A 436 -22.01 9.26 23.80
N HIS A 437 -22.78 8.39 23.15
CA HIS A 437 -24.19 8.18 23.49
C HIS A 437 -24.44 6.78 24.07
N VAL A 438 -25.41 6.69 24.98
CA VAL A 438 -25.98 5.42 25.42
C VAL A 438 -27.25 5.18 24.60
N TYR A 439 -27.36 4.02 23.98
CA TYR A 439 -28.52 3.60 23.19
C TYR A 439 -29.20 2.38 23.82
N ALA A 440 -30.53 2.42 23.86
CA ALA A 440 -31.37 1.32 24.32
C ALA A 440 -32.48 1.00 23.30
N VAL A 441 -33.05 -0.19 23.40
CA VAL A 441 -34.20 -0.60 22.58
C VAL A 441 -35.53 0.03 23.03
N ASP A 442 -35.60 0.48 24.29
CA ASP A 442 -36.79 1.05 24.92
C ASP A 442 -36.45 2.12 25.97
N GLY A 443 -37.47 2.69 26.60
CA GLY A 443 -37.35 3.75 27.60
C GLY A 443 -37.02 3.27 29.02
N THR A 444 -36.63 2.01 29.21
CA THR A 444 -36.35 1.46 30.57
C THR A 444 -34.90 1.61 31.01
N GLY A 445 -34.02 2.13 30.14
CA GLY A 445 -32.61 2.33 30.44
C GLY A 445 -32.27 3.54 31.29
N PRO A 446 -30.97 3.81 31.48
CA PRO A 446 -30.48 5.00 32.16
C PRO A 446 -31.10 6.28 31.58
N ALA A 447 -31.29 7.31 32.39
CA ALA A 447 -31.97 8.54 31.98
C ALA A 447 -31.31 9.26 30.78
N CYS A 448 -30.01 9.04 30.55
CA CYS A 448 -29.28 9.57 29.39
C CYS A 448 -29.53 8.80 28.09
N ALA A 449 -30.15 7.62 28.14
CA ALA A 449 -30.21 6.70 27.03
C ALA A 449 -31.15 7.18 25.92
N LEU A 450 -30.70 7.09 24.68
CA LEU A 450 -31.47 7.36 23.48
C LEU A 450 -32.14 6.06 22.99
N ILE A 451 -33.44 6.13 22.68
CA ILE A 451 -34.18 4.99 22.14
C ILE A 451 -33.92 4.88 20.63
N ASN A 452 -33.18 3.86 20.20
CA ASN A 452 -32.91 3.62 18.78
C ASN A 452 -32.75 2.13 18.46
N PRO A 453 -33.84 1.34 18.52
CA PRO A 453 -33.78 -0.10 18.28
C PRO A 453 -33.31 -0.48 16.86
N THR A 454 -33.57 0.36 15.86
CA THR A 454 -33.14 0.11 14.47
C THR A 454 -31.62 0.23 14.33
N LEU A 455 -31.00 1.29 14.85
CA LEU A 455 -29.54 1.43 14.87
C LEU A 455 -28.89 0.24 15.57
N LEU A 456 -29.40 -0.11 16.74
CA LEU A 456 -28.88 -1.20 17.55
C LEU A 456 -29.00 -2.54 16.83
N SER A 457 -30.15 -2.84 16.23
CA SER A 457 -30.36 -4.08 15.47
C SER A 457 -29.37 -4.19 14.30
N ASN A 458 -29.19 -3.11 13.52
CA ASN A 458 -28.24 -3.09 12.41
C ASN A 458 -26.80 -3.30 12.91
N ALA A 459 -26.39 -2.57 13.96
CA ALA A 459 -25.06 -2.70 14.55
C ALA A 459 -24.81 -4.11 15.08
N LYS A 460 -25.80 -4.76 15.70
CA LYS A 460 -25.65 -6.14 16.19
C LYS A 460 -25.57 -7.16 15.06
N THR A 461 -26.31 -6.97 13.96
CA THR A 461 -26.14 -7.78 12.74
C THR A 461 -24.74 -7.62 12.14
N ASP A 462 -24.19 -6.41 12.15
CA ASP A 462 -22.83 -6.14 11.69
C ASP A 462 -21.78 -6.78 12.61
N VAL A 463 -21.98 -6.81 13.94
CA VAL A 463 -21.11 -7.56 14.86
C VAL A 463 -21.12 -9.05 14.58
N LEU A 464 -22.29 -9.64 14.31
CA LEU A 464 -22.37 -11.05 13.93
C LEU A 464 -21.61 -11.31 12.63
N SER A 465 -21.78 -10.45 11.63
CA SER A 465 -21.07 -10.53 10.36
C SER A 465 -19.56 -10.39 10.53
N ALA A 466 -19.12 -9.46 11.38
CA ALA A 466 -17.72 -9.26 11.75
C ALA A 466 -17.15 -10.50 12.43
N TYR A 467 -17.84 -11.10 13.39
CA TYR A 467 -17.38 -12.33 14.05
C TYR A 467 -17.30 -13.50 13.04
N THR A 468 -18.35 -13.75 12.26
CA THR A 468 -18.36 -14.82 11.24
C THR A 468 -17.23 -14.62 10.22
N ASN A 469 -17.01 -13.38 9.77
CA ASN A 469 -15.88 -13.04 8.90
C ASN A 469 -14.54 -13.30 9.62
N ALA A 470 -14.40 -12.87 10.87
CA ALA A 470 -13.19 -13.00 11.65
C ALA A 470 -12.80 -14.46 11.90
N ILE A 471 -13.75 -15.41 12.04
CA ILE A 471 -13.50 -16.85 12.20
C ILE A 471 -13.56 -17.65 10.88
N GLY A 472 -13.88 -17.00 9.76
CA GLY A 472 -14.11 -17.68 8.49
C GLY A 472 -12.88 -18.39 7.93
N ALA A 473 -13.09 -19.55 7.31
CA ALA A 473 -12.04 -20.33 6.63
C ALA A 473 -11.41 -19.58 5.45
N GLY A 474 -12.13 -18.62 4.85
CA GLY A 474 -11.62 -17.77 3.76
C GLY A 474 -10.45 -16.85 4.16
N ARG A 475 -10.13 -16.73 5.45
CA ARG A 475 -8.95 -16.01 5.96
C ARG A 475 -7.65 -16.81 5.88
N GLY A 476 -7.72 -18.07 5.44
CA GLY A 476 -6.56 -18.96 5.29
C GLY A 476 -6.25 -19.75 6.56
N THR A 477 -5.10 -20.43 6.54
CA THR A 477 -4.64 -21.29 7.64
C THR A 477 -4.01 -20.45 8.76
N PRO A 478 -4.50 -20.55 10.00
CA PRO A 478 -3.94 -19.83 11.14
C PRO A 478 -2.58 -20.38 11.58
N THR A 479 -1.73 -19.51 12.12
CA THR A 479 -0.57 -19.91 12.90
C THR A 479 -1.04 -20.44 14.26
N PRO A 480 -0.70 -21.67 14.65
CA PRO A 480 -1.16 -22.22 15.93
C PRO A 480 -0.58 -21.49 17.13
N ILE A 481 -1.43 -21.20 18.12
CA ILE A 481 -1.04 -20.76 19.46
C ILE A 481 -1.11 -21.98 20.37
N THR A 482 0.05 -22.44 20.85
CA THR A 482 0.17 -23.65 21.68
C THR A 482 0.67 -23.37 23.09
N THR A 483 0.97 -22.11 23.40
CA THR A 483 1.55 -21.68 24.68
C THR A 483 0.90 -20.39 25.18
N ASN A 484 1.21 -20.03 26.42
CA ASN A 484 0.91 -18.70 26.95
C ASN A 484 1.53 -17.60 26.08
N LEU A 485 0.88 -16.44 26.01
CA LEU A 485 1.32 -15.31 25.18
C LEU A 485 2.51 -14.52 25.75
N ALA A 486 2.91 -14.78 27.00
CA ALA A 486 3.93 -14.03 27.70
C ALA A 486 5.27 -13.98 26.94
N GLY A 487 5.71 -12.77 26.60
CA GLY A 487 6.98 -12.50 25.93
C GLY A 487 7.00 -12.82 24.44
N LEU A 488 5.88 -13.26 23.86
CA LEU A 488 5.80 -13.51 22.42
C LEU A 488 5.75 -12.19 21.64
N THR A 489 6.18 -12.27 20.39
CA THR A 489 5.95 -11.23 19.38
C THR A 489 5.22 -11.85 18.21
N PHE A 490 4.06 -11.30 17.87
CA PHE A 490 3.31 -11.66 16.68
C PHE A 490 3.55 -10.62 15.59
N TYR A 491 3.64 -11.10 14.36
CA TYR A 491 3.72 -10.32 13.14
C TYR A 491 2.35 -10.29 12.46
N PRO A 492 2.12 -9.45 11.44
CA PRO A 492 0.80 -9.31 10.83
C PRO A 492 0.33 -10.66 10.29
N GLY A 493 -0.87 -11.09 10.67
CA GLY A 493 -1.31 -12.43 10.34
C GLY A 493 -2.50 -12.94 11.14
N LEU A 494 -2.79 -14.21 10.89
CA LEU A 494 -3.87 -14.96 11.51
C LEU A 494 -3.30 -15.97 12.51
N TYR A 495 -3.81 -15.96 13.73
CA TYR A 495 -3.40 -16.84 14.83
C TYR A 495 -4.59 -17.52 15.49
N GLU A 496 -4.44 -18.78 15.92
CA GLU A 496 -5.53 -19.53 16.53
C GLU A 496 -5.06 -20.49 17.63
N SER A 497 -5.79 -20.50 18.76
CA SER A 497 -5.79 -21.59 19.74
C SER A 497 -7.10 -22.38 19.64
N LEU A 498 -7.00 -23.71 19.62
CA LEU A 498 -8.16 -24.61 19.69
C LEU A 498 -8.71 -24.76 21.13
N THR A 499 -8.06 -24.13 22.10
CA THR A 499 -8.48 -24.06 23.51
C THR A 499 -8.47 -22.58 23.93
N SER A 500 -8.25 -22.32 25.23
CA SER A 500 -8.12 -20.95 25.73
C SER A 500 -6.79 -20.32 25.30
N ILE A 501 -6.77 -18.99 25.34
CA ILE A 501 -5.56 -18.17 25.26
C ILE A 501 -5.42 -17.44 26.58
N ASP A 502 -4.24 -17.53 27.18
CA ASP A 502 -3.92 -16.79 28.41
C ASP A 502 -2.67 -15.92 28.20
N LEU A 503 -2.69 -14.73 28.80
CA LEU A 503 -1.51 -13.86 28.96
C LEU A 503 -1.20 -13.70 30.44
N SER A 504 0.01 -14.13 30.84
CA SER A 504 0.44 -14.18 32.25
C SER A 504 0.47 -12.81 32.93
N ALA A 505 0.24 -12.79 34.25
CA ALA A 505 0.24 -11.54 35.02
C ALA A 505 1.58 -10.79 34.91
N GLY A 506 1.55 -9.48 34.76
CA GLY A 506 2.73 -8.63 34.60
C GLY A 506 3.57 -8.87 33.33
N SER A 507 3.11 -9.71 32.42
CA SER A 507 3.79 -10.01 31.15
C SER A 507 3.18 -9.24 29.98
N HIS A 508 3.82 -9.29 28.81
CA HIS A 508 3.32 -8.64 27.60
C HIS A 508 3.34 -9.56 26.38
N LEU A 509 2.45 -9.27 25.43
CA LEU A 509 2.53 -9.72 24.05
C LEU A 509 2.77 -8.50 23.16
N THR A 510 3.75 -8.59 22.26
CA THR A 510 4.00 -7.55 21.26
C THR A 510 3.34 -7.89 19.94
N LEU A 511 2.56 -6.96 19.37
CA LEU A 511 2.06 -7.01 18.00
C LEU A 511 2.90 -6.05 17.17
N ASP A 512 3.82 -6.60 16.39
CA ASP A 512 4.78 -5.83 15.60
C ASP A 512 4.38 -5.77 14.14
N ALA A 513 4.03 -4.58 13.67
CA ALA A 513 3.63 -4.37 12.27
C ALA A 513 4.79 -4.31 11.28
N GLN A 514 6.04 -4.31 11.75
CA GLN A 514 7.24 -4.31 10.89
C GLN A 514 7.20 -3.18 9.84
N GLY A 515 6.81 -1.98 10.26
CA GLY A 515 6.71 -0.78 9.42
C GLY A 515 5.45 -0.68 8.56
N ASP A 516 4.56 -1.68 8.57
CA ASP A 516 3.30 -1.64 7.86
C ASP A 516 2.16 -1.05 8.70
N THR A 517 1.87 0.23 8.53
CA THR A 517 0.79 0.90 9.27
C THR A 517 -0.62 0.35 8.97
N ASN A 518 -0.75 -0.48 7.93
CA ASN A 518 -1.98 -1.16 7.54
C ASN A 518 -1.98 -2.65 7.93
N ALA A 519 -0.98 -3.09 8.70
CA ALA A 519 -0.89 -4.45 9.22
C ALA A 519 -2.15 -4.84 10.00
N VAL A 520 -2.66 -6.04 9.72
CA VAL A 520 -3.84 -6.61 10.38
C VAL A 520 -3.44 -7.83 11.20
N PHE A 521 -3.98 -7.90 12.42
CA PHE A 521 -3.82 -9.03 13.32
C PHE A 521 -5.20 -9.61 13.64
N VAL A 522 -5.39 -10.90 13.37
CA VAL A 522 -6.60 -11.63 13.77
C VAL A 522 -6.17 -12.76 14.70
N ILE A 523 -6.56 -12.69 15.97
CA ILE A 523 -6.23 -13.69 16.99
C ILE A 523 -7.52 -14.35 17.47
N ARG A 524 -7.56 -15.68 17.40
CA ARG A 524 -8.75 -16.47 17.69
C ARG A 524 -8.51 -17.48 18.81
N SER A 525 -9.49 -17.65 19.68
CA SER A 525 -9.59 -18.78 20.60
C SER A 525 -10.91 -19.51 20.35
N ALA A 526 -10.86 -20.83 20.28
CA ALA A 526 -12.07 -21.65 20.20
C ALA A 526 -12.94 -21.52 21.46
N THR A 527 -12.33 -21.19 22.61
CA THR A 527 -13.04 -20.99 23.89
C THR A 527 -12.84 -19.56 24.38
N SER A 528 -11.95 -19.32 25.34
CA SER A 528 -11.83 -18.05 26.05
C SER A 528 -10.46 -17.39 25.87
N ILE A 529 -10.45 -16.06 25.97
CA ILE A 529 -9.21 -15.27 26.07
C ILE A 529 -9.15 -14.61 27.44
N THR A 530 -8.05 -14.81 28.17
CA THR A 530 -7.82 -14.20 29.49
C THR A 530 -6.51 -13.42 29.50
N THR A 531 -6.57 -12.12 29.78
CA THR A 531 -5.37 -11.37 30.17
C THR A 531 -5.35 -11.28 31.69
N LEU A 532 -4.28 -11.73 32.34
CA LEU A 532 -4.18 -11.68 33.80
C LEU A 532 -3.78 -10.28 34.27
N SER A 533 -3.79 -10.06 35.59
CA SER A 533 -3.52 -8.75 36.21
C SER A 533 -2.23 -8.11 35.69
N THR A 534 -2.28 -6.80 35.43
CA THR A 534 -1.17 -5.96 34.94
C THR A 534 -0.51 -6.38 33.62
N SER A 535 -1.06 -7.37 32.92
CA SER A 535 -0.54 -7.80 31.62
C SER A 535 -0.86 -6.81 30.49
N GLN A 536 -0.08 -6.83 29.41
CA GLN A 536 -0.13 -5.79 28.38
C GLN A 536 -0.09 -6.34 26.95
N ILE A 537 -0.96 -5.83 26.08
CA ILE A 537 -0.77 -5.88 24.62
C ILE A 537 -0.03 -4.62 24.19
N VAL A 538 1.14 -4.81 23.59
CA VAL A 538 2.02 -3.72 23.12
C VAL A 538 1.97 -3.67 21.60
N LEU A 539 1.73 -2.48 21.04
CA LEU A 539 1.80 -2.25 19.60
C LEU A 539 3.18 -1.70 19.24
N SER A 540 3.82 -2.26 18.22
CA SER A 540 5.11 -1.78 17.70
C SER A 540 5.13 -1.76 16.16
N GLY A 541 6.17 -1.16 15.59
CA GLY A 541 6.38 -1.15 14.14
C GLY A 541 5.27 -0.44 13.35
N GLY A 542 4.49 0.45 13.99
CA GLY A 542 3.36 1.14 13.37
C GLY A 542 2.01 0.40 13.48
N ALA A 543 1.93 -0.68 14.26
CA ALA A 543 0.67 -1.39 14.49
C ALA A 543 -0.38 -0.46 15.12
N LYS A 544 -1.64 -0.60 14.69
CA LYS A 544 -2.77 0.23 15.15
C LYS A 544 -3.84 -0.65 15.80
N ALA A 545 -4.40 -0.21 16.92
CA ALA A 545 -5.47 -0.94 17.60
C ALA A 545 -6.72 -1.12 16.70
N SER A 546 -6.98 -0.20 15.77
CA SER A 546 -8.06 -0.34 14.77
C SER A 546 -7.93 -1.56 13.85
N ASN A 547 -6.72 -2.13 13.70
CA ASN A 547 -6.43 -3.28 12.86
C ASN A 547 -6.15 -4.58 13.64
N VAL A 548 -6.43 -4.60 14.95
CA VAL A 548 -6.27 -5.79 15.80
C VAL A 548 -7.65 -6.33 16.18
N PHE A 549 -7.88 -7.61 15.93
CA PHE A 549 -9.15 -8.29 16.16
C PHE A 549 -8.94 -9.55 17.00
N TRP A 550 -9.71 -9.65 18.09
CA TRP A 550 -9.69 -10.78 19.02
C TRP A 550 -11.03 -11.49 18.99
N THR A 551 -11.04 -12.79 18.72
CA THR A 551 -12.26 -13.59 18.76
C THR A 551 -12.16 -14.71 19.80
N ALA A 552 -13.23 -14.92 20.54
CA ALA A 552 -13.36 -16.01 21.49
C ALA A 552 -14.71 -16.70 21.30
N GLY A 553 -14.71 -18.03 21.19
CA GLY A 553 -15.95 -18.82 21.08
C GLY A 553 -16.86 -18.68 22.30
N SER A 554 -16.30 -18.40 23.48
CA SER A 554 -17.04 -18.08 24.70
C SER A 554 -16.74 -16.64 25.15
N ALA A 555 -15.92 -16.47 26.18
CA ALA A 555 -15.75 -15.19 26.88
C ALA A 555 -14.35 -14.60 26.70
N ILE A 556 -14.27 -13.26 26.80
CA ILE A 556 -13.01 -12.54 26.90
C ILE A 556 -12.94 -11.83 28.26
N THR A 557 -11.90 -12.08 29.03
CA THR A 557 -11.70 -11.50 30.36
C THR A 557 -10.40 -10.71 30.42
N LEU A 558 -10.50 -9.44 30.79
CA LEU A 558 -9.36 -8.58 31.10
C LEU A 558 -9.20 -8.47 32.61
N GLY A 559 -8.05 -8.91 33.10
CA GLY A 559 -7.68 -8.88 34.51
C GLY A 559 -7.43 -7.46 35.02
N THR A 560 -7.33 -7.33 36.34
CA THR A 560 -7.15 -6.01 36.97
C THR A 560 -5.95 -5.25 36.41
N SER A 561 -6.15 -3.99 36.04
CA SER A 561 -5.11 -3.12 35.48
C SER A 561 -4.38 -3.69 34.24
N SER A 562 -4.96 -4.65 33.51
CA SER A 562 -4.40 -5.10 32.24
C SER A 562 -4.65 -4.08 31.12
N VAL A 563 -3.79 -4.09 30.10
CA VAL A 563 -3.90 -3.22 28.93
C VAL A 563 -4.16 -4.07 27.69
N MET A 564 -5.27 -3.80 27.01
CA MET A 564 -5.71 -4.50 25.80
C MET A 564 -5.77 -3.53 24.62
N LYS A 565 -5.38 -4.00 23.43
CA LYS A 565 -5.42 -3.26 22.18
C LYS A 565 -6.20 -4.05 21.15
N GLY A 566 -7.24 -3.47 20.55
CA GLY A 566 -8.02 -4.08 19.48
C GLY A 566 -9.50 -4.27 19.76
N THR A 567 -10.22 -4.70 18.73
CA THR A 567 -11.65 -5.02 18.80
C THR A 567 -11.84 -6.44 19.33
N MET A 568 -12.56 -6.60 20.43
CA MET A 568 -12.92 -7.88 21.03
C MET A 568 -14.31 -8.31 20.55
N LEU A 569 -14.39 -9.50 19.95
CA LEU A 569 -15.61 -10.14 19.47
C LEU A 569 -15.81 -11.48 20.22
N ALA A 570 -16.63 -11.46 21.27
CA ALA A 570 -16.87 -12.64 22.11
C ALA A 570 -18.18 -13.35 21.75
N GLY A 571 -18.20 -14.68 21.85
CA GLY A 571 -19.41 -15.49 21.73
C GLY A 571 -20.43 -15.26 22.84
N THR A 572 -19.97 -15.01 24.07
CA THR A 572 -20.82 -14.85 25.26
C THR A 572 -20.55 -13.57 26.04
N ALA A 573 -19.61 -13.58 26.98
CA ALA A 573 -19.36 -12.49 27.92
C ALA A 573 -18.08 -11.72 27.59
N ILE A 574 -18.04 -10.44 27.98
CA ILE A 574 -16.79 -9.68 28.05
C ILE A 574 -16.70 -9.06 29.44
N THR A 575 -15.61 -9.32 30.16
CA THR A 575 -15.41 -8.79 31.51
C THR A 575 -14.12 -7.98 31.56
N LEU A 576 -14.23 -6.70 31.93
CA LEU A 576 -13.11 -5.82 32.23
C LEU A 576 -13.08 -5.59 33.74
N GLN A 577 -12.12 -6.19 34.43
CA GLN A 577 -11.95 -6.05 35.88
C GLN A 577 -11.37 -4.68 36.25
N THR A 578 -11.34 -4.39 37.56
CA THR A 578 -10.92 -3.11 38.14
C THR A 578 -9.67 -2.52 37.45
N GLY A 579 -9.84 -1.34 36.83
CA GLY A 579 -8.76 -0.59 36.21
C GLY A 579 -8.22 -1.14 34.90
N ALA A 580 -8.84 -2.18 34.30
CA ALA A 580 -8.47 -2.65 32.97
C ALA A 580 -8.66 -1.53 31.92
N ASN A 581 -7.73 -1.45 30.97
CA ASN A 581 -7.71 -0.42 29.94
C ASN A 581 -7.75 -1.06 28.54
N LEU A 582 -8.80 -0.75 27.79
CA LEU A 582 -9.01 -1.18 26.42
C LEU A 582 -8.91 0.02 25.46
N GLU A 583 -7.91 0.03 24.60
CA GLU A 583 -7.96 0.84 23.37
C GLU A 583 -8.53 -0.06 22.27
N GLY A 584 -9.84 0.05 22.03
CA GLY A 584 -10.56 -0.99 21.32
C GLY A 584 -12.08 -0.91 21.47
N ARG A 585 -12.72 -2.06 21.30
CA ARG A 585 -14.18 -2.22 21.39
C ARG A 585 -14.52 -3.53 22.10
N ALA A 586 -15.57 -3.54 22.90
CA ALA A 586 -16.11 -4.72 23.56
C ALA A 586 -17.47 -5.09 22.95
N LEU A 587 -17.48 -6.09 22.06
CA LEU A 587 -18.64 -6.46 21.27
C LEU A 587 -18.93 -7.96 21.49
N ASN A 588 -20.12 -8.30 22.01
CA ASN A 588 -20.54 -9.70 22.13
C ASN A 588 -21.66 -10.07 21.16
N GLN A 589 -21.80 -11.36 20.90
CA GLN A 589 -22.67 -11.88 19.85
C GLN A 589 -24.06 -12.29 20.34
N GLY A 590 -25.08 -11.94 19.56
CA GLY A 590 -26.37 -12.64 19.56
C GLY A 590 -27.22 -12.49 20.83
N ALA A 591 -28.51 -12.81 20.75
CA ALA A 591 -29.46 -12.61 21.85
C ALA A 591 -29.20 -13.49 23.09
N ALA A 592 -28.39 -14.54 22.97
CA ALA A 592 -28.07 -15.48 24.04
C ALA A 592 -26.71 -15.21 24.71
N ALA A 593 -26.00 -14.14 24.30
CA ALA A 593 -24.79 -13.73 25.00
C ALA A 593 -25.08 -13.26 26.42
N GLU A 594 -24.06 -13.31 27.27
CA GLU A 594 -24.13 -12.87 28.65
C GLU A 594 -23.79 -11.37 28.77
N ALA A 595 -23.52 -10.91 29.99
CA ALA A 595 -23.22 -9.51 30.27
C ALA A 595 -21.87 -9.07 29.71
N ILE A 596 -21.80 -7.79 29.32
CA ILE A 596 -20.52 -7.06 29.26
C ILE A 596 -20.37 -6.29 30.57
N SER A 597 -19.31 -6.56 31.33
CA SER A 597 -19.07 -5.91 32.63
C SER A 597 -17.80 -5.06 32.59
N CYS A 598 -17.88 -3.85 33.12
CA CYS A 598 -16.77 -2.90 33.23
C CYS A 598 -16.70 -2.39 34.67
N ASP A 599 -15.65 -2.77 35.39
CA ASP A 599 -15.40 -2.33 36.76
C ASP A 599 -14.27 -1.30 36.79
N ALA A 600 -14.62 -0.03 37.09
CA ALA A 600 -13.71 1.12 37.08
C ALA A 600 -12.73 1.08 35.90
N CYS A 601 -13.24 0.73 34.71
CA CYS A 601 -12.42 0.40 33.55
C CYS A 601 -12.32 1.59 32.60
N THR A 602 -11.32 1.58 31.72
CA THR A 602 -11.20 2.56 30.63
C THR A 602 -11.40 1.87 29.29
N ILE A 603 -12.29 2.39 28.45
CA ILE A 603 -12.45 1.96 27.06
C ILE A 603 -12.33 3.19 26.16
N THR A 604 -11.47 3.13 25.15
CA THR A 604 -11.33 4.19 24.15
C THR A 604 -11.41 3.58 22.76
N VAL A 605 -12.45 3.94 21.99
CA VAL A 605 -12.56 3.53 20.59
C VAL A 605 -11.36 4.10 19.80
N PRO A 606 -10.60 3.28 19.06
CA PRO A 606 -9.49 3.77 18.26
C PRO A 606 -9.98 4.74 17.19
N SER A 607 -9.20 5.78 16.90
CA SER A 607 -9.46 6.62 15.72
C SER A 607 -9.47 5.74 14.46
N PRO A 608 -10.34 6.04 13.48
CA PRO A 608 -10.36 5.34 12.18
C PRO A 608 -8.98 5.22 11.53
#